data_AF-A0A354PAW4-F1
#
_entry.id   AF-A0A354PAW4-F1
#
_cell.length_a   1.000
_cell.length_b   1.000
_cell.length_c   1.000
_cell.angle_alpha   90.00
_cell.angle_beta   90.00
_cell.angle_gamma   90.00
#
_symmetry.space_group_name_H-M   'P 1'
#
loop_
_entity.id
_entity.type
_entity.pdbx_description
1 polymer ?
#
loop_
_entity_poly.entity_id
_entity_poly.type
_entity_poly.pdbx_seq_one_letter_code
_entity_poly.pdbx_strand_id
1 'polypeptide(L)'
;MAQNCAEKLQLDQVIFIPAATSPLKPHGPVASNDDRLMMLRLALGGMQSASDGVALLVDDRELRRGGKSYTIDTIEEIKRQRPDDELFLLVG
;
A
#
# COMPACT_ATOMS: atom_id res chain seq x y z
N MET A 1 -8.12 -9.97 4.30
CA MET A 1 -8.75 -8.64 4.45
C MET A 1 -8.87 -7.94 3.10
N ALA A 2 -7.75 -7.56 2.45
CA ALA A 2 -7.73 -6.84 1.17
C ALA A 2 -8.69 -7.42 0.11
N GLN A 3 -8.62 -8.73 -0.15
CA GLN A 3 -9.50 -9.41 -1.11
C GLN A 3 -10.99 -9.26 -0.77
N ASN A 4 -11.37 -9.49 0.50
CA ASN A 4 -12.75 -9.35 0.94
C ASN A 4 -13.28 -7.90 0.84
N CYS A 5 -12.42 -6.92 1.10
CA CYS A 5 -12.77 -5.51 0.93
C CYS A 5 -12.96 -5.18 -0.55
N ALA A 6 -12.07 -5.67 -1.42
CA ALA A 6 -12.16 -5.45 -2.86
C ALA A 6 -13.46 -6.03 -3.44
N GLU A 7 -13.82 -7.24 -3.04
CA GLU A 7 -15.08 -7.88 -3.45
C GLU A 7 -16.32 -7.09 -2.98
N LYS A 8 -16.35 -6.71 -1.70
CA LYS A 8 -17.51 -6.01 -1.11
C LYS A 8 -17.70 -4.58 -1.62
N LEU A 9 -16.60 -3.89 -1.90
CA LEU A 9 -16.60 -2.52 -2.41
C LEU A 9 -16.50 -2.46 -3.94
N GLN A 10 -16.41 -3.61 -4.62
CA GLN A 10 -16.26 -3.73 -6.07
C GLN A 10 -15.08 -2.89 -6.60
N LEU A 11 -13.92 -2.97 -5.93
CA LEU A 11 -12.74 -2.18 -6.29
C LEU A 11 -12.09 -2.70 -7.57
N ASP A 12 -11.69 -1.79 -8.46
CA ASP A 12 -10.87 -2.14 -9.62
C ASP A 12 -9.43 -2.51 -9.22
N GLN A 13 -8.91 -1.85 -8.17
CA GLN A 13 -7.52 -1.97 -7.73
C GLN A 13 -7.38 -1.92 -6.21
N VAL A 14 -6.41 -2.66 -5.67
CA VAL A 14 -5.92 -2.53 -4.30
C VAL A 14 -4.43 -2.24 -4.32
N ILE A 15 -4.05 -1.12 -3.69
CA ILE A 15 -2.65 -0.66 -3.63
C ILE A 15 -2.11 -0.92 -2.22
N PHE A 16 -1.08 -1.76 -2.11
CA PHE A 16 -0.35 -2.03 -0.88
C PHE A 16 0.81 -1.06 -0.75
N ILE A 17 0.80 -0.25 0.31
CA ILE A 17 1.80 0.78 0.58
C ILE A 17 2.56 0.43 1.87
N PRO A 18 3.75 -0.20 1.79
CA PRO A 18 4.55 -0.47 2.98
C PRO A 18 5.11 0.82 3.56
N ALA A 19 4.76 1.13 4.81
CA ALA A 19 5.29 2.28 5.52
C ALA A 19 6.79 2.18 5.78
N ALA A 20 7.53 3.28 5.65
CA ALA A 20 8.95 3.35 6.03
C ALA A 20 9.10 3.24 7.54
N THR A 21 8.52 4.18 8.27
CA THR A 21 8.43 4.14 9.74
C THR A 21 7.08 4.71 10.16
N SER A 22 6.25 3.89 10.84
CA SER A 22 4.99 4.37 11.38
C SER A 22 5.23 5.36 12.53
N PRO A 23 4.58 6.54 12.55
CA PRO A 23 4.74 7.52 13.63
C PRO A 23 4.30 6.99 15.00
N LEU A 24 3.48 5.94 15.03
CA LEU A 24 2.98 5.29 16.25
C LEU A 24 3.87 4.13 16.73
N LYS A 25 4.90 3.75 15.96
CA LYS A 25 5.83 2.66 16.28
C LYS A 25 7.27 3.20 16.22
N PRO A 26 7.75 3.86 17.28
CA PRO A 26 9.00 4.63 17.24
C PRO A 26 10.25 3.78 17.00
N HIS A 27 10.20 2.49 17.34
CA HIS A 27 11.30 1.55 17.08
C HIS A 27 11.31 1.00 15.65
N GLY A 28 10.31 1.34 14.84
CA GLY A 28 10.17 0.85 13.48
C GLY A 28 9.96 -0.67 13.39
N PRO A 29 9.92 -1.20 12.16
CA PRO A 29 9.91 -2.64 11.92
C PRO A 29 11.29 -3.28 12.14
N VAL A 30 11.31 -4.56 12.51
CA VAL A 30 12.55 -5.34 12.69
C VAL A 30 13.23 -5.62 11.34
N ALA A 31 12.45 -5.93 10.32
CA ALA A 31 12.95 -6.19 8.97
C ALA A 31 13.22 -4.89 8.21
N SER A 32 14.25 -4.92 7.36
CA SER A 32 14.63 -3.77 6.52
C SER A 32 13.50 -3.40 5.54
N ASN A 33 13.56 -2.18 4.98
CA ASN A 33 12.60 -1.75 3.95
C ASN A 33 12.64 -2.68 2.73
N ASP A 34 13.84 -3.09 2.32
CA ASP A 34 14.04 -3.96 1.16
C ASP A 34 13.47 -5.37 1.41
N ASP A 35 13.72 -5.94 2.59
CA ASP A 35 13.17 -7.25 2.95
C ASP A 35 11.65 -7.20 2.99
N ARG A 36 11.06 -6.15 3.57
CA ARG A 36 9.60 -6.00 3.63
C ARG A 36 8.98 -5.82 2.25
N LEU A 37 9.63 -5.05 1.37
CA LEU A 37 9.20 -4.89 -0.01
C LEU A 37 9.27 -6.23 -0.76
N MET A 38 10.35 -6.99 -0.59
CA MET A 38 10.50 -8.31 -1.20
C MET A 38 9.45 -9.29 -0.69
N MET A 39 9.24 -9.36 0.63
CA MET A 39 8.19 -10.20 1.24
C MET A 39 6.81 -9.85 0.70
N LEU A 40 6.50 -8.55 0.58
CA LEU A 40 5.21 -8.10 0.03
C LEU A 40 5.05 -8.49 -1.44
N ARG A 41 6.09 -8.32 -2.26
CA ARG A 41 6.09 -8.77 -3.66
C ARG A 41 5.86 -10.27 -3.77
N LEU A 42 6.55 -11.07 -2.96
CA LEU A 42 6.37 -12.53 -2.94
C LEU A 42 4.94 -12.91 -2.54
N ALA A 43 4.39 -12.24 -1.51
CA ALA A 43 3.02 -12.50 -1.04
C ALA A 43 1.95 -12.17 -2.09
N LEU A 44 2.23 -11.20 -2.98
CA LEU A 44 1.29 -10.74 -4.01
C LEU A 44 1.61 -11.27 -5.42
N GLY A 45 2.66 -12.09 -5.57
CA GLY A 45 3.07 -12.62 -6.89
C GLY A 45 3.80 -11.61 -7.79
N GLY A 46 4.32 -10.51 -7.24
CA GLY A 46 5.10 -9.51 -7.97
C GLY A 46 4.80 -8.06 -7.55
N MET A 47 5.10 -7.11 -8.45
CA MET A 47 4.72 -5.70 -8.29
C MET A 47 3.28 -5.43 -8.70
N GLN A 48 2.76 -6.28 -9.58
CA GLN A 48 1.40 -6.26 -10.05
C GLN A 48 0.94 -7.71 -10.23
N SER A 49 -0.26 -8.00 -9.77
CA SER A 49 -0.93 -9.28 -9.96
C SER A 49 -2.44 -9.06 -10.08
N ALA A 50 -3.18 -10.09 -10.44
CA ALA A 50 -4.63 -10.08 -10.45
C ALA A 50 -5.16 -11.21 -9.57
N SER A 51 -6.11 -10.89 -8.69
CA SER A 51 -6.89 -11.88 -7.92
C SER A 51 -8.36 -11.60 -8.16
N ASP A 52 -9.08 -12.58 -8.70
CA ASP A 52 -10.54 -12.52 -8.91
C ASP A 52 -11.01 -11.25 -9.66
N GLY A 53 -10.22 -10.81 -10.65
CA GLY A 53 -10.52 -9.63 -11.47
C GLY A 53 -10.05 -8.29 -10.90
N VAL A 54 -9.49 -8.27 -9.68
CA VAL A 54 -8.97 -7.06 -9.02
C VAL A 54 -7.46 -6.95 -9.23
N ALA A 55 -6.98 -5.79 -9.65
CA ALA A 55 -5.53 -5.56 -9.75
C ALA A 55 -4.92 -5.29 -8.37
N LEU A 56 -3.91 -6.07 -7.99
CA LEU A 56 -3.13 -5.87 -6.77
C LEU A 56 -1.82 -5.19 -7.12
N LEU A 57 -1.54 -4.04 -6.52
CA LEU A 57 -0.36 -3.23 -6.80
C LEU A 57 0.49 -3.03 -5.53
N VAL A 58 1.80 -3.00 -5.70
CA VAL A 58 2.73 -2.58 -4.65
C VAL A 58 3.28 -1.19 -4.97
N ASP A 59 3.15 -0.26 -4.03
CA ASP A 59 3.67 1.10 -4.17
C ASP A 59 4.64 1.41 -3.03
N ASP A 60 5.94 1.50 -3.37
CA ASP A 60 7.04 1.70 -2.44
C ASP A 60 7.33 3.19 -2.15
N ARG A 61 6.42 4.11 -2.49
CA ARG A 61 6.65 5.56 -2.34
C ARG A 61 7.06 5.96 -0.92
N GLU A 62 6.45 5.36 0.10
CA GLU A 62 6.76 5.70 1.48
C GLU A 62 8.16 5.21 1.86
N LEU A 63 8.56 4.03 1.39
CA LEU A 63 9.92 3.51 1.57
C LEU A 63 10.95 4.42 0.89
N ARG A 64 10.66 4.90 -0.33
CA ARG A 64 11.52 5.82 -1.08
C ARG A 64 11.58 7.21 -0.46
N ARG A 65 10.46 7.72 0.07
CA ARG A 65 10.41 9.00 0.79
C ARG A 65 11.25 8.94 2.08
N GLY A 66 11.25 7.78 2.74
CA GLY A 66 11.96 7.57 4.00
C GLY A 66 11.34 8.36 5.16
N GLY A 67 11.95 8.26 6.34
CA GLY A 67 11.46 8.94 7.53
C GLY A 67 10.09 8.44 8.00
N LYS A 68 9.30 9.35 8.60
CA LYS A 68 7.96 9.02 9.12
C LYS A 68 6.94 8.97 7.99
N SER A 69 6.17 7.89 7.98
CA SER A 69 5.05 7.66 7.08
C SER A 69 3.77 8.27 7.65
N TYR A 70 3.39 9.46 7.17
CA TYR A 70 2.07 10.03 7.44
C TYR A 70 1.11 9.70 6.30
N THR A 71 -0.01 9.06 6.64
CA THR A 71 -1.02 8.62 5.65
C THR A 71 -1.62 9.79 4.88
N ILE A 72 -1.74 10.97 5.47
CA ILE A 72 -2.24 12.17 4.77
C ILE A 72 -1.34 12.54 3.60
N ASP A 73 -0.02 12.58 3.80
CA ASP A 73 0.94 12.90 2.74
C ASP A 73 0.83 11.89 1.57
N THR A 74 0.63 10.62 1.91
CA THR A 74 0.47 9.53 0.93
C THR A 74 -0.82 9.66 0.13
N ILE A 75 -1.96 9.91 0.80
CA ILE A 75 -3.25 10.09 0.12
C ILE A 75 -3.22 11.34 -0.76
N GLU A 76 -2.65 12.45 -0.29
CA GLU A 76 -2.53 13.67 -1.10
C GLU A 76 -1.68 13.45 -2.35
N GLU A 77 -0.56 12.72 -2.25
CA GLU A 77 0.26 12.38 -3.42
C GLU A 77 -0.51 11.49 -4.42
N ILE A 78 -1.26 10.50 -3.93
CA ILE A 78 -2.07 9.63 -4.80
C ILE A 78 -3.18 10.44 -5.47
N LYS A 79 -3.91 11.28 -4.71
CA LYS A 79 -5.00 12.10 -5.26
C LYS A 79 -4.50 13.11 -6.28
N ARG A 80 -3.30 13.66 -6.12
CA ARG A 80 -2.66 14.50 -7.15
C ARG A 80 -2.34 13.73 -8.44
N GLN A 81 -1.95 12.47 -8.33
CA GLN A 81 -1.64 11.61 -9.49
C GLN A 81 -2.89 11.03 -10.15
N ARG A 82 -3.96 10.83 -9.37
CA ARG A 82 -5.22 10.21 -9.77
C ARG A 82 -6.40 11.05 -9.28
N PRO A 83 -6.63 12.24 -9.87
CA PRO A 83 -7.63 13.19 -9.39
C PRO A 83 -9.06 12.64 -9.52
N ASP A 84 -9.32 11.80 -10.51
CA ASP A 84 -10.66 11.28 -10.82
C ASP A 84 -10.97 9.95 -10.11
N ASP A 85 -9.97 9.29 -9.50
CA ASP A 85 -10.16 8.04 -8.76
C ASP A 85 -10.90 8.30 -7.43
N GLU A 86 -11.83 7.41 -7.10
CA GLU A 86 -12.40 7.29 -5.76
C GLU A 86 -11.44 6.46 -4.89
N LEU A 87 -10.96 7.05 -3.79
CA LEU A 87 -9.96 6.43 -2.92
C LEU A 87 -10.60 5.90 -1.65
N PHE A 88 -10.35 4.63 -1.36
CA PHE A 88 -10.73 3.98 -0.10
C PHE A 88 -9.50 3.67 0.73
N LEU A 89 -9.49 4.08 1.99
CA LEU A 89 -8.45 3.69 2.94
C LEU A 89 -8.91 2.45 3.72
N LEU A 90 -8.24 1.32 3.50
CA LEU A 90 -8.49 0.08 4.25
C LEU A 90 -7.64 0.07 5.54
N VAL A 91 -8.31 0.15 6.70
CA VAL A 91 -7.67 0.13 8.04
C VAL A 91 -8.34 -0.92 8.92
N GLY A 92 -7.59 -1.53 9.84
CA GLY A 92 -8.06 -2.51 10.80
C GLY A 92 -7.19 -2.58 12.05
#